data_AF-A0A7C3C216-F1
#
_entry.id   AF-A0A7C3C216-F1
#
_cell.length_a   1.000
_cell.length_b   1.000
_cell.length_c   1.000
_cell.angle_alpha   90.00
_cell.angle_beta   90.00
_cell.angle_gamma   90.00
#
_symmetry.space_group_name_H-M   'P 1'
#
loop_
_entity.id
_entity.type
_entity.pdbx_description
1 polymer ?
#
loop_
_entity_poly.entity_id
_entity_poly.type
_entity_poly.pdbx_seq_one_letter_code
_entity_poly.pdbx_strand_id
1 'polypeptide(L)'
;TENIEGIYDAMQEKIWSCAQCYTCAARCPFGNSPGGLVMLLREAAIKHGMESAKSVLRPFSRVMLKLISTGNQLSPDMINPDHFADWGPNISKVDAPLKLLRAAIPMPTLNTIKTAWETNLKTSIELYTIWEETGVLDQLETIDENLFDVIVDIMDEKRDDWDDFLDEEDED
;
A
#
# COMPACT_ATOMS: atom_id res chain seq x y z
N THR A 1 1.64 14.38 -36.29
CA THR A 1 0.53 13.58 -35.76
C THR A 1 0.95 13.07 -34.40
N GLU A 2 0.09 13.21 -33.39
CA GLU A 2 0.38 12.72 -32.05
C GLU A 2 0.28 11.18 -32.04
N ASN A 3 1.27 10.49 -31.46
CA ASN A 3 1.33 9.03 -31.42
C ASN A 3 0.56 8.48 -30.21
N ILE A 4 -0.77 8.61 -30.25
CA ILE A 4 -1.64 8.21 -29.14
C ILE A 4 -1.63 6.69 -28.92
N GLU A 5 -1.64 5.90 -29.99
CA GLU A 5 -1.58 4.44 -29.92
C GLU A 5 -0.31 3.96 -29.20
N GLY A 6 0.85 4.54 -29.54
CA GLY A 6 2.11 4.20 -28.88
C GLY A 6 2.14 4.54 -27.40
N ILE A 7 1.42 5.58 -26.96
CA ILE A 7 1.28 5.91 -25.53
C ILE A 7 0.39 4.88 -24.85
N TYR A 8 -0.76 4.54 -25.45
CA TYR A 8 -1.67 3.55 -24.90
C TYR A 8 -0.98 2.18 -24.73
N ASP A 9 -0.22 1.73 -25.73
CA ASP A 9 0.57 0.50 -25.66
C ASP A 9 1.63 0.56 -24.54
N ALA A 10 2.29 1.70 -24.37
CA ALA A 10 3.25 1.87 -23.29
C ALA A 10 2.59 1.79 -21.90
N MET A 11 1.36 2.28 -21.76
CA MET A 11 0.60 2.22 -20.51
C MET A 11 0.10 0.81 -20.16
N GLN A 12 0.06 -0.11 -21.12
CA GLN A 12 -0.30 -1.51 -20.85
C GLN A 12 0.81 -2.32 -20.17
N GLU A 13 2.09 -1.98 -20.36
CA GLU A 13 3.19 -2.80 -19.85
C GLU A 13 4.41 -1.97 -19.42
N LYS A 14 4.92 -1.11 -20.31
CA LYS A 14 6.22 -0.45 -20.15
C LYS A 14 6.29 0.49 -18.95
N ILE A 15 5.20 1.19 -18.65
CA ILE A 15 5.16 2.09 -17.50
C ILE A 15 5.35 1.32 -16.18
N TRP A 16 4.91 0.06 -16.10
CA TRP A 16 4.99 -0.78 -14.90
C TRP A 16 6.38 -1.37 -14.68
N SER A 17 7.20 -1.48 -15.73
CA SER A 17 8.61 -1.91 -15.62
C SER A 17 9.54 -0.82 -15.08
N CYS A 18 9.08 0.43 -14.96
CA CYS A 18 9.89 1.51 -14.39
C CYS A 18 10.15 1.27 -12.89
N ALA A 19 11.41 1.07 -12.51
CA ALA A 19 11.81 0.89 -11.11
C ALA A 19 11.88 2.20 -10.29
N GLN A 20 11.42 3.32 -10.86
CA GLN A 20 11.53 4.66 -10.23
C GLN A 20 12.95 4.99 -9.74
N CYS A 21 13.99 4.55 -10.46
CA CYS A 21 15.38 4.81 -10.07
C CYS A 21 15.85 6.25 -10.34
N TYR A 22 15.01 7.06 -11.02
CA TYR A 22 15.25 8.45 -11.41
C TYR A 22 16.57 8.75 -12.14
N THR A 23 17.26 7.74 -12.64
CA THR A 23 18.49 7.91 -13.44
C THR A 23 18.22 8.72 -14.72
N CYS A 24 17.03 8.55 -15.30
CA CYS A 24 16.58 9.32 -16.45
C CYS A 24 16.43 10.82 -16.14
N ALA A 25 15.92 11.18 -14.95
CA ALA A 25 15.80 12.57 -14.52
C ALA A 25 17.18 13.19 -14.24
N ALA A 26 18.06 12.46 -13.54
CA ALA A 26 19.40 12.93 -13.22
C ALA A 26 20.30 13.17 -14.45
N ARG A 27 20.03 12.48 -15.56
CA ARG A 27 20.83 12.57 -16.80
C ARG A 27 20.20 13.41 -17.89
N CYS A 28 18.97 13.92 -17.71
CA CYS A 28 18.29 14.61 -18.78
C CYS A 28 18.93 15.98 -19.05
N PRO A 29 19.50 16.24 -20.24
CA PRO A 29 20.11 17.53 -20.55
C PRO A 29 19.09 18.68 -20.70
N PHE A 30 17.80 18.33 -20.79
CA PHE A 30 16.69 19.27 -20.95
C PHE A 30 15.91 19.52 -19.65
N GLY A 31 16.33 18.93 -18.52
CA GLY A 31 15.64 19.08 -17.24
C GLY A 31 14.30 18.34 -17.14
N ASN A 32 14.00 17.43 -18.06
CA ASN A 32 12.79 16.61 -17.97
C ASN A 32 12.93 15.51 -16.91
N SER A 33 11.80 15.05 -16.38
CA SER A 33 11.73 13.86 -15.51
C SER A 33 10.90 12.75 -16.16
N PRO A 34 11.49 11.89 -17.02
CA PRO A 34 10.77 10.76 -17.60
C PRO A 34 10.21 9.81 -16.53
N GLY A 35 10.94 9.60 -15.42
CA GLY A 35 10.46 8.82 -14.28
C GLY A 35 9.23 9.46 -13.63
N GLY A 36 9.20 10.78 -13.49
CA GLY A 36 8.03 11.52 -13.01
C GLY A 36 6.84 11.43 -13.97
N LEU A 37 7.06 11.54 -15.28
CA LEU A 37 6.00 11.36 -16.28
C LEU A 37 5.38 9.96 -16.20
N VAL A 38 6.21 8.92 -16.01
CA VAL A 38 5.70 7.56 -15.78
C VAL A 38 4.82 7.47 -14.54
N MET A 39 5.07 8.26 -13.49
CA MET A 39 4.20 8.31 -12.31
C MET A 39 2.82 8.85 -12.61
N LEU A 40 2.75 9.96 -13.35
CA LEU A 40 1.47 10.52 -13.78
C LEU A 40 0.71 9.55 -14.68
N LEU A 41 1.41 8.82 -15.56
CA LEU A 41 0.78 7.79 -16.40
C LEU A 41 0.24 6.62 -15.58
N ARG A 42 0.95 6.17 -14.53
CA ARG A 42 0.43 5.12 -13.63
C ARG A 42 -0.78 5.60 -12.84
N GLU A 43 -0.75 6.83 -12.33
CA GLU A 43 -1.89 7.43 -11.63
C GLU A 43 -3.12 7.52 -12.56
N ALA A 44 -2.94 7.98 -13.79
CA ALA A 44 -4.01 7.99 -14.79
C ALA A 44 -4.53 6.58 -15.09
N ALA A 45 -3.64 5.58 -15.21
CA ALA A 45 -4.04 4.20 -15.43
C ALA A 45 -4.88 3.63 -14.27
N ILE A 46 -4.54 4.00 -13.03
CA ILE A 46 -5.29 3.63 -11.82
C ILE A 46 -6.66 4.30 -11.81
N LYS A 47 -6.70 5.64 -11.95
CA LYS A 47 -7.94 6.43 -11.94
C LYS A 47 -8.94 6.03 -13.03
N HIS A 48 -8.45 5.51 -14.16
CA HIS A 48 -9.28 5.03 -15.25
C HIS A 48 -9.48 3.51 -15.25
N GLY A 49 -9.06 2.79 -14.20
CA GLY A 49 -9.31 1.37 -14.04
C GLY A 49 -8.73 0.50 -15.16
N MET A 50 -7.58 0.88 -15.73
CA MET A 50 -6.96 0.13 -16.83
C MET A 50 -6.62 -1.30 -16.40
N GLU A 51 -6.81 -2.27 -17.31
CA GLU A 51 -6.54 -3.68 -17.03
C GLU A 51 -5.07 -3.93 -16.63
N SER A 52 -4.13 -3.16 -17.18
CA SER A 52 -2.72 -3.22 -16.76
C SER A 52 -2.52 -2.83 -15.29
N ALA A 53 -3.26 -1.83 -14.80
CA ALA A 53 -3.22 -1.43 -13.40
C ALA A 53 -3.81 -2.54 -12.51
N LYS A 54 -4.97 -3.08 -12.86
CA LYS A 54 -5.63 -4.17 -12.12
C LYS A 54 -4.77 -5.42 -12.04
N SER A 55 -4.13 -5.82 -13.14
CA SER A 55 -3.29 -7.01 -13.18
C SER A 55 -2.01 -6.86 -12.36
N VAL A 56 -1.34 -5.70 -12.44
CA VAL A 56 -0.10 -5.43 -11.69
C VAL A 56 -0.35 -5.24 -10.19
N LEU A 57 -1.50 -4.66 -9.80
CA LEU A 57 -1.82 -4.38 -8.40
C LEU A 57 -2.44 -5.57 -7.65
N ARG A 58 -3.03 -6.54 -8.35
CA ARG A 58 -3.67 -7.72 -7.74
C ARG A 58 -2.80 -8.46 -6.69
N PRO A 59 -1.48 -8.69 -6.88
CA PRO A 59 -0.66 -9.36 -5.87
C PRO A 59 -0.48 -8.54 -4.59
N PHE A 60 -0.75 -7.23 -4.63
CA PHE A 60 -0.51 -6.30 -3.53
C PHE A 60 -1.74 -6.06 -2.65
N SER A 61 -2.90 -6.70 -2.90
CA SER A 61 -4.13 -6.47 -2.13
C SER A 61 -3.94 -6.63 -0.61
N ARG A 62 -3.13 -7.61 -0.17
CA ARG A 62 -2.81 -7.79 1.27
C ARG A 62 -1.93 -6.69 1.85
N VAL A 63 -1.02 -6.12 1.04
CA VAL A 63 -0.18 -4.99 1.43
C VAL A 63 -1.03 -3.71 1.48
N MET A 64 -1.93 -3.53 0.52
CA MET A 64 -2.86 -2.39 0.48
C MET A 64 -3.83 -2.41 1.66
N LEU A 65 -4.42 -3.57 1.97
CA LEU A 65 -5.24 -3.78 3.17
C LEU A 65 -4.52 -3.25 4.40
N LYS A 66 -3.29 -3.73 4.63
CA LYS A 66 -2.51 -3.37 5.82
C LYS A 66 -2.08 -1.90 5.83
N LEU A 67 -1.67 -1.37 4.69
CA LEU A 67 -1.27 0.03 4.58
C LEU A 67 -2.42 0.98 4.89
N ILE A 68 -3.60 0.70 4.32
CA ILE A 68 -4.76 1.57 4.49
C ILE A 68 -5.32 1.40 5.91
N SER A 69 -5.43 0.17 6.42
CA SER A 69 -6.04 -0.10 7.73
C SER A 69 -5.14 0.24 8.92
N THR A 70 -3.82 0.02 8.85
CA THR A 70 -2.90 0.22 9.98
C THR A 70 -1.71 1.15 9.69
N GLY A 71 -1.71 1.84 8.54
CA GLY A 71 -0.62 2.76 8.16
C GLY A 71 0.74 2.09 7.90
N ASN A 72 0.81 0.76 7.84
CA ASN A 72 2.08 0.03 7.73
C ASN A 72 2.02 -1.03 6.63
N GLN A 73 3.02 -1.08 5.74
CA GLN A 73 3.00 -1.96 4.57
C GLN A 73 3.21 -3.44 4.90
N LEU A 74 4.09 -3.76 5.85
CA LEU A 74 4.53 -5.14 6.09
C LEU A 74 4.73 -5.45 7.57
N SER A 75 4.27 -6.62 8.02
CA SER A 75 4.59 -7.16 9.34
C SER A 75 5.43 -8.44 9.19
N PRO A 76 6.40 -8.71 10.07
CA PRO A 76 7.22 -9.91 9.97
C PRO A 76 6.42 -11.23 9.92
N ASP A 77 5.28 -11.29 10.61
CA ASP A 77 4.38 -12.45 10.67
C ASP A 77 3.43 -12.59 9.47
N MET A 78 3.37 -11.60 8.56
CA MET A 78 2.50 -11.67 7.40
C MET A 78 3.15 -12.34 6.19
N ILE A 79 4.47 -12.49 6.20
CA ILE A 79 5.27 -12.95 5.07
C ILE A 79 5.18 -14.48 4.99
N ASN A 80 4.51 -14.99 3.96
CA ASN A 80 4.45 -16.42 3.65
C ASN A 80 4.54 -16.65 2.12
N PRO A 81 4.84 -17.88 1.66
CA PRO A 81 5.04 -18.16 0.23
C PRO A 81 3.78 -17.96 -0.61
N ASP A 82 2.59 -18.18 -0.03
CA ASP A 82 1.32 -18.07 -0.76
C ASP A 82 0.97 -16.61 -1.09
N HIS A 83 1.22 -15.69 -0.15
CA HIS A 83 0.93 -14.26 -0.30
C HIS A 83 2.09 -13.45 -0.91
N PHE A 84 3.32 -13.99 -0.90
CA PHE A 84 4.54 -13.32 -1.40
C PHE A 84 5.34 -14.25 -2.33
N ALA A 85 4.65 -14.87 -3.29
CA ALA A 85 5.23 -15.86 -4.20
C ALA A 85 6.38 -15.30 -5.07
N ASP A 86 6.36 -13.99 -5.34
CA ASP A 86 7.36 -13.26 -6.10
C ASP A 86 8.72 -13.13 -5.38
N TRP A 87 8.77 -13.37 -4.07
CA TRP A 87 10.01 -13.32 -3.28
C TRP A 87 10.84 -14.62 -3.37
N GLY A 88 10.32 -15.61 -4.10
CA GLY A 88 11.02 -16.84 -4.44
C GLY A 88 10.90 -17.96 -3.39
N PRO A 89 11.44 -19.16 -3.70
CA PRO A 89 11.29 -20.34 -2.84
C PRO A 89 12.12 -20.31 -1.56
N ASN A 90 13.11 -19.40 -1.47
CA ASN A 90 14.07 -19.32 -0.37
C ASN A 90 13.76 -18.17 0.59
N ILE A 91 12.49 -17.83 0.83
CA ILE A 91 12.12 -16.82 1.81
C ILE A 91 12.47 -17.37 3.20
N SER A 92 13.70 -17.07 3.64
CA SER A 92 14.31 -17.56 4.87
C SER A 92 13.56 -17.19 6.15
N LYS A 93 12.56 -16.29 6.04
CA LYS A 93 11.75 -15.81 7.15
C LYS A 93 10.50 -16.64 7.43
N VAL A 94 10.05 -17.49 6.50
CA VAL A 94 8.78 -18.23 6.64
C VAL A 94 8.83 -19.22 7.81
N ASP A 95 9.96 -19.94 7.94
CA ASP A 95 10.17 -20.93 9.02
C ASP A 95 11.11 -20.43 10.14
N ALA A 96 11.48 -19.14 10.11
CA ALA A 96 12.41 -18.60 11.08
C ALA A 96 11.76 -18.45 12.46
N PRO A 97 12.48 -18.73 13.57
CA PRO A 97 11.98 -18.47 14.91
C PRO A 97 12.03 -16.97 15.21
N LEU A 98 11.15 -16.19 14.57
CA LEU A 98 11.18 -14.71 14.57
C LEU A 98 11.21 -14.12 15.99
N LYS A 99 10.52 -14.73 16.96
CA LYS A 99 10.54 -14.28 18.37
C LYS A 99 11.96 -14.36 18.96
N LEU A 100 12.64 -15.49 18.74
CA LEU A 100 14.01 -15.70 19.21
C LEU A 100 14.99 -14.76 18.50
N LEU A 101 14.90 -14.68 17.17
CA LEU A 101 15.81 -13.84 16.37
C LEU A 101 15.65 -12.36 16.70
N ARG A 102 14.43 -11.91 16.95
CA ARG A 102 14.18 -10.51 17.33
C ARG A 102 14.58 -10.24 18.77
N ALA A 103 14.39 -11.16 19.71
CA ALA A 103 14.90 -11.02 21.08
C ALA A 103 16.43 -10.88 21.15
N ALA A 104 17.16 -11.40 20.15
CA ALA A 104 18.61 -11.25 20.05
C ALA A 104 19.05 -9.85 19.58
N ILE A 105 18.13 -9.00 19.10
CA ILE A 105 18.45 -7.62 18.73
C ILE A 105 18.68 -6.82 20.03
N PRO A 106 19.81 -6.12 20.20
CA PRO A 106 20.16 -5.42 21.43
C PRO A 106 19.37 -4.10 21.62
N MET A 107 18.16 -4.02 21.07
CA MET A 107 17.27 -2.87 21.11
C MET A 107 15.84 -3.37 21.38
N PRO A 108 15.32 -3.26 22.62
CA PRO A 108 14.03 -3.82 23.01
C PRO A 108 12.85 -3.38 22.11
N THR A 109 12.90 -2.16 21.56
CA THR A 109 11.90 -1.61 20.64
C THR A 109 11.85 -2.35 19.29
N LEU A 110 12.89 -3.10 18.94
CA LEU A 110 12.97 -3.89 17.71
C LEU A 110 12.67 -5.37 17.94
N ASN A 111 12.23 -5.75 19.14
CA ASN A 111 11.97 -7.15 19.49
C ASN A 111 10.53 -7.59 19.11
N THR A 112 9.71 -6.67 18.61
CA THR A 112 8.26 -6.89 18.42
C THR A 112 7.93 -7.49 17.06
N ILE A 113 6.95 -8.39 17.02
CA ILE A 113 6.46 -8.98 15.76
C ILE A 113 5.12 -8.36 15.36
N LYS A 114 4.28 -8.06 16.35
CA LYS A 114 2.89 -7.67 16.13
C LYS A 114 2.62 -6.16 16.15
N THR A 115 3.53 -5.36 16.70
CA THR A 115 3.33 -3.91 16.84
C THR A 115 3.10 -3.21 15.50
N ALA A 116 3.53 -3.79 14.38
CA ALA A 116 3.22 -3.27 13.05
C ALA A 116 1.76 -3.46 12.61
N TRP A 117 0.92 -4.10 13.43
CA TRP A 117 -0.54 -4.21 13.31
C TRP A 117 -1.28 -3.32 14.33
N GLU A 118 -0.55 -2.71 15.26
CA GLU A 118 -1.13 -1.88 16.31
C GLU A 118 -1.00 -0.41 15.87
N THR A 119 -2.11 0.33 15.92
CA THR A 119 -2.14 1.76 15.65
C THR A 119 -3.08 2.40 16.66
N ASN A 120 -2.71 3.57 17.17
CA ASN A 120 -3.59 4.31 18.08
C ASN A 120 -4.93 4.62 17.38
N LEU A 121 -6.03 4.54 18.12
CA LEU A 121 -7.37 4.70 17.57
C LEU A 121 -7.55 6.06 16.87
N LYS A 122 -7.23 7.16 17.55
CA LYS A 122 -7.24 8.50 16.98
C LYS A 122 -6.38 8.62 15.73
N THR A 123 -5.16 8.06 15.75
CA THR A 123 -4.27 8.05 14.57
C THR A 123 -4.88 7.26 13.40
N SER A 124 -5.63 6.19 13.68
CA SER A 124 -6.31 5.42 12.64
C SER A 124 -7.40 6.27 11.99
N ILE A 125 -8.22 6.98 12.78
CA ILE A 125 -9.24 7.90 12.27
C ILE A 125 -8.66 9.04 11.44
N GLU A 126 -7.57 9.66 11.92
CA GLU A 126 -6.86 10.70 11.17
C GLU A 126 -6.34 10.18 9.82
N LEU A 127 -5.78 8.97 9.80
CA LEU A 127 -5.30 8.31 8.58
C LEU A 127 -6.45 8.01 7.61
N TYR A 128 -7.57 7.49 8.10
CA TYR A 128 -8.76 7.18 7.30
C TYR A 128 -9.35 8.43 6.66
N THR A 129 -9.41 9.52 7.42
CA THR A 129 -9.83 10.84 6.90
C THR A 129 -8.92 11.29 5.76
N ILE A 130 -7.60 11.09 5.86
CA ILE A 130 -6.68 11.42 4.75
C ILE A 130 -6.98 10.57 3.51
N TRP A 131 -7.25 9.28 3.65
CA TRP A 131 -7.54 8.41 2.51
C TRP A 131 -8.82 8.81 1.77
N GLU A 132 -9.86 9.18 2.52
CA GLU A 132 -11.13 9.69 1.98
C GLU A 132 -10.92 11.03 1.27
N GLU A 133 -10.37 12.03 1.96
CA GLU A 133 -10.23 13.40 1.45
C GLU A 133 -9.28 13.50 0.24
N THR A 134 -8.35 12.54 0.10
CA THR A 134 -7.44 12.49 -1.04
C THR A 134 -8.00 11.73 -2.25
N GLY A 135 -9.18 11.11 -2.13
CA GLY A 135 -9.79 10.28 -3.19
C GLY A 135 -8.99 9.00 -3.46
N VAL A 136 -8.26 8.50 -2.47
CA VAL A 136 -7.53 7.22 -2.56
C VAL A 136 -8.51 6.04 -2.48
N LEU A 137 -9.58 6.17 -1.69
CA LEU A 137 -10.60 5.12 -1.60
C LEU A 137 -11.37 4.93 -2.92
N ASP A 138 -11.71 6.01 -3.63
CA ASP A 138 -12.33 5.92 -4.97
C ASP A 138 -11.42 5.19 -5.99
N GLN A 139 -10.11 5.43 -5.89
CA GLN A 139 -9.12 4.74 -6.72
C GLN A 139 -9.01 3.26 -6.36
N LEU A 140 -9.10 2.94 -5.07
CA LEU A 140 -9.11 1.56 -4.59
C LEU A 140 -10.36 0.82 -5.08
N GLU A 141 -11.55 1.40 -4.92
CA GLU A 141 -12.82 0.85 -5.41
C GLU A 141 -12.75 0.54 -6.92
N THR A 142 -12.19 1.48 -7.70
CA THR A 142 -11.99 1.32 -9.15
C THR A 142 -11.11 0.11 -9.50
N ILE A 143 -10.12 -0.22 -8.67
CA ILE A 143 -9.12 -1.26 -8.92
C ILE A 143 -9.53 -2.62 -8.32
N ASP A 144 -10.05 -2.63 -7.10
CA ASP A 144 -10.38 -3.82 -6.32
C ASP A 144 -11.55 -3.51 -5.35
N GLU A 145 -12.78 -3.60 -5.87
CA GLU A 145 -14.04 -3.37 -5.14
C GLU A 145 -14.14 -4.23 -3.87
N ASN A 146 -13.76 -5.51 -3.94
CA ASN A 146 -13.82 -6.40 -2.77
C ASN A 146 -12.88 -5.93 -1.64
N LEU A 147 -11.70 -5.42 -1.99
CA LEU A 147 -10.77 -4.89 -1.00
C LEU A 147 -11.24 -3.56 -0.44
N PHE A 148 -11.88 -2.73 -1.27
CA PHE A 148 -12.52 -1.50 -0.83
C PHE A 148 -13.60 -1.78 0.22
N ASP A 149 -14.52 -2.71 -0.04
CA ASP A 149 -15.59 -3.09 0.90
C ASP A 149 -15.02 -3.51 2.27
N VAL A 150 -14.00 -4.39 2.25
CA VAL A 150 -13.33 -4.85 3.48
C VAL A 150 -12.67 -3.70 4.24
N ILE A 151 -12.08 -2.73 3.53
CA ILE A 151 -11.44 -1.58 4.17
C ILE A 151 -12.49 -0.65 4.79
N VAL A 152 -13.59 -0.39 4.10
CA VAL A 152 -14.67 0.46 4.61
C VAL A 152 -15.27 -0.16 5.86
N ASP A 153 -15.55 -1.47 5.86
CA ASP A 153 -16.06 -2.18 7.05
C ASP A 153 -15.12 -2.00 8.27
N ILE A 154 -13.80 -2.12 8.06
CA ILE A 154 -12.80 -1.91 9.13
C ILE A 154 -12.77 -0.45 9.59
N MET A 155 -12.90 0.50 8.66
CA MET A 155 -12.89 1.93 8.96
C MET A 155 -14.11 2.33 9.78
N ASP A 156 -15.29 1.82 9.42
CA ASP A 156 -16.54 2.08 10.12
C ASP A 156 -16.51 1.50 11.54
N GLU A 157 -16.07 0.26 11.72
CA GLU A 157 -15.87 -0.34 13.05
C GLU A 157 -14.96 0.52 13.94
N LYS A 158 -13.87 1.06 13.36
CA LYS A 158 -12.94 1.93 14.10
C LYS A 158 -13.52 3.30 14.43
N ARG A 159 -14.43 3.82 13.62
CA ARG A 159 -15.14 5.08 13.89
C ARG A 159 -16.13 4.88 15.02
N ASP A 160 -16.89 3.79 15.01
CA ASP A 160 -17.78 3.42 16.10
C ASP A 160 -16.99 3.26 17.41
N ASP A 161 -15.86 2.54 17.39
CA ASP A 161 -14.95 2.42 18.55
C ASP A 161 -14.48 3.80 19.08
N TRP A 162 -14.29 4.78 18.19
CA TRP A 162 -13.81 6.12 18.55
C TRP A 162 -14.92 6.99 19.13
N ASP A 163 -16.13 6.88 18.59
CA ASP A 163 -17.30 7.59 19.11
C ASP A 163 -17.66 7.04 20.51
N ASP A 164 -17.64 5.72 20.71
CA ASP A 164 -17.81 5.09 22.03
C ASP A 164 -16.76 5.58 23.04
N PHE A 165 -15.49 5.69 22.61
CA PHE A 165 -14.40 6.20 23.46
C PHE A 165 -14.63 7.67 23.88
N LEU A 166 -15.15 8.50 22.98
CA LEU A 166 -15.46 9.90 23.28
C LEU A 166 -16.64 10.03 24.24
N ASP A 167 -17.68 9.22 24.05
CA ASP A 167 -18.84 9.19 24.94
C ASP A 167 -18.43 8.78 26.36
N GLU A 168 -17.52 7.79 26.51
CA GLU A 168 -16.96 7.40 27.81
C GLU A 168 -16.13 8.53 28.45
N GLU A 169 -15.30 9.25 27.70
CA GLU A 169 -14.52 10.39 28.23
C GLU A 169 -15.41 11.58 28.65
N ASP A 170 -16.55 11.80 28.00
CA ASP A 170 -17.49 12.88 28.33
C ASP A 170 -18.36 12.56 29.58
N GLU A 171 -18.48 11.28 29.97
CA GLU A 171 -19.19 10.84 31.17
C GLU A 171 -18.35 10.89 32.47
N ASP A 172 -17.01 10.98 32.37
CA ASP A 172 -16.03 11.04 33.48
C ASP A 172 -15.64 12.47 33.94
#